data_AF-A0A1L9RZ24-F1
#
_entry.id   AF-A0A1L9RZ24-F1
#
_cell.length_a   1.000
_cell.length_b   1.000
_cell.length_c   1.000
_cell.angle_alpha   90.00
_cell.angle_beta   90.00
_cell.angle_gamma   90.00
#
_symmetry.space_group_name_H-M   'P 1'
#
loop_
_entity.id
_entity.type
_entity.pdbx_description
1 polymer ?
#
loop_
_entity_poly.entity_id
_entity_poly.type
_entity_poly.pdbx_seq_one_letter_code
_entity_poly.pdbx_strand_id
1 'polypeptide(L)'
;MCLNDILRDITQRVGRPNPPRPEPGVQQHPQQHYVNYHQQNPIIVPSTGPTFAPSHNTVYSNNNGSGQTAQGPQSFPPDRPTQRPSSSFTWGNLVTTDKRPSPLFARLLDAIFNFADRNHWPQNTEGLEPSKYAFLHEEMGYPLQGNPSKLYLQLATENHFPTPEATRNEALTILYRTFGFRFSIGQGEIPVLSRQGFHSAMLLDTLVDPTGQLSRFNHILSRRHAGILDPETNMPFPLASIPRASFPMGADQQKLLDQRNANSRFNAEFREYMAQLQGMQQQVHFATMNAMTPGYWIYGPYGRYEYHSTGGLNW
;
A
#
# COMPACT_ATOMS: atom_id res chain seq x y z
N MET A 1 -3.26 -1.21 -17.56
CA MET A 1 -3.79 -2.25 -16.64
C MET A 1 -3.31 -1.87 -15.26
N CYS A 2 -4.19 -1.25 -14.49
CA CYS A 2 -3.85 -0.75 -13.15
C CYS A 2 -4.09 -1.87 -12.13
N LEU A 3 -3.45 -1.79 -10.95
CA LEU A 3 -3.66 -2.70 -9.82
C LEU A 3 -5.17 -2.91 -9.51
N ASN A 4 -5.99 -1.89 -9.80
CA ASN A 4 -7.45 -1.89 -9.68
C ASN A 4 -8.18 -2.90 -10.57
N ASP A 5 -7.72 -3.13 -11.81
CA ASP A 5 -8.39 -4.04 -12.74
C ASP A 5 -8.26 -5.50 -12.25
N ILE A 6 -7.20 -5.79 -11.49
CA ILE A 6 -6.82 -7.12 -11.04
C ILE A 6 -7.35 -7.39 -9.63
N LEU A 7 -7.32 -6.42 -8.73
CA LEU A 7 -8.04 -6.54 -7.45
C LEU A 7 -9.53 -6.77 -7.70
N ARG A 8 -10.12 -6.08 -8.67
CA ARG A 8 -11.49 -6.32 -9.10
C ARG A 8 -11.73 -7.75 -9.61
N ASP A 9 -10.81 -8.33 -10.39
CA ASP A 9 -10.92 -9.72 -10.87
C ASP A 9 -10.74 -10.74 -9.73
N ILE A 10 -9.84 -10.47 -8.78
CA ILE A 10 -9.62 -11.31 -7.59
C ILE A 10 -10.86 -11.29 -6.68
N THR A 11 -11.42 -10.12 -6.35
CA THR A 11 -12.64 -10.02 -5.51
C THR A 11 -13.84 -10.66 -6.21
N GLN A 12 -13.96 -10.55 -7.54
CA GLN A 12 -15.07 -11.16 -8.29
C GLN A 12 -14.98 -12.68 -8.41
N ARG A 13 -13.79 -13.28 -8.36
CA ARG A 13 -13.60 -14.74 -8.47
C ARG A 13 -13.50 -15.45 -7.12
N VAL A 14 -12.92 -14.80 -6.12
CA VAL A 14 -12.76 -15.36 -4.76
C VAL A 14 -14.10 -15.46 -4.01
N GLY A 15 -15.07 -14.60 -4.32
CA GLY A 15 -16.40 -14.61 -3.70
C GLY A 15 -17.37 -15.69 -4.22
N ARG A 16 -16.96 -16.55 -5.17
CA ARG A 16 -17.81 -17.65 -5.66
C ARG A 16 -17.25 -18.99 -5.17
N PRO A 17 -17.86 -19.65 -4.17
CA PRO A 17 -17.50 -21.02 -3.86
C PRO A 17 -17.74 -21.89 -5.10
N ASN A 18 -16.74 -22.67 -5.49
CA ASN A 18 -16.94 -23.71 -6.50
C ASN A 18 -18.03 -24.66 -5.99
N PRO A 19 -19.07 -24.98 -6.79
CA PRO A 19 -20.03 -26.00 -6.39
C PRO A 19 -19.28 -27.31 -6.15
N PRO A 20 -19.64 -28.07 -5.08
CA PRO A 20 -18.97 -29.32 -4.78
C PRO A 20 -19.08 -30.25 -6.00
N ARG A 21 -17.93 -30.74 -6.45
CA ARG A 21 -17.85 -31.74 -7.51
C ARG A 21 -18.48 -33.02 -6.95
N PRO A 22 -19.54 -33.58 -7.55
CA PRO A 22 -20.11 -34.83 -7.06
C PRO A 22 -19.05 -35.93 -7.20
N GLU A 23 -18.67 -36.55 -6.08
CA GLU A 23 -17.83 -37.74 -6.09
C GLU A 23 -18.63 -38.92 -6.67
N PRO A 24 -18.14 -39.59 -7.72
CA PRO A 24 -18.77 -40.81 -8.21
C PRO A 24 -18.46 -41.96 -7.24
N GLY A 25 -19.43 -42.37 -6.42
CA GLY A 25 -19.38 -43.69 -5.77
C GLY A 25 -19.97 -43.85 -4.37
N VAL A 26 -20.43 -42.79 -3.69
CA VAL A 26 -21.00 -42.95 -2.35
C VAL A 26 -22.50 -43.21 -2.43
N GLN A 27 -22.91 -44.48 -2.24
CA GLN A 27 -24.31 -44.84 -1.97
C GLN A 27 -24.76 -44.17 -0.67
N GLN A 28 -25.61 -43.15 -0.80
CA GLN A 28 -26.29 -42.52 0.34
C GLN A 28 -27.40 -43.45 0.84
N HIS A 29 -27.30 -43.90 2.09
CA HIS A 29 -28.46 -44.39 2.83
C HIS A 29 -29.47 -43.25 3.01
N PRO A 30 -30.79 -43.53 2.95
CA PRO A 30 -31.80 -42.48 3.05
C PRO A 30 -31.81 -41.90 4.48
N GLN A 31 -31.26 -40.70 4.65
CA GLN A 31 -31.52 -39.88 5.82
C GLN A 31 -32.87 -39.18 5.65
N GLN A 32 -33.67 -39.29 6.70
CA GLN A 32 -34.99 -38.68 6.82
C GLN A 32 -34.90 -37.15 6.69
N HIS A 33 -35.89 -36.61 5.99
CA HIS A 33 -36.08 -35.18 5.77
C HIS A 33 -36.19 -34.40 7.09
N TYR A 34 -35.21 -33.53 7.34
CA TYR A 34 -35.41 -32.32 8.15
C TYR A 34 -35.44 -31.12 7.22
N VAL A 35 -36.63 -30.54 7.07
CA VAL A 35 -36.85 -29.27 6.37
C VAL A 35 -36.33 -28.16 7.29
N ASN A 36 -35.22 -27.53 6.92
CA ASN A 36 -34.73 -26.33 7.59
C ASN A 36 -34.88 -25.14 6.63
N TYR A 37 -35.73 -24.19 6.99
CA TYR A 37 -35.89 -22.93 6.28
C TYR A 37 -34.66 -22.05 6.53
N HIS A 38 -33.80 -21.90 5.53
CA HIS A 38 -32.89 -20.78 5.44
C HIS A 38 -33.37 -19.81 4.37
N GLN A 39 -33.91 -18.69 4.85
CA GLN A 39 -34.11 -17.45 4.12
C GLN A 39 -32.80 -17.05 3.44
N GLN A 40 -32.73 -17.24 2.13
CA GLN A 40 -31.75 -16.57 1.30
C GLN A 40 -32.29 -15.18 0.98
N ASN A 41 -31.67 -14.15 1.55
CA ASN A 41 -31.82 -12.79 1.04
C ASN A 41 -30.93 -12.67 -0.22
N PRO A 42 -31.48 -12.39 -1.41
CA PRO A 42 -30.67 -12.00 -2.53
C PRO A 42 -30.21 -10.56 -2.32
N ILE A 43 -28.90 -10.35 -2.15
CA ILE A 43 -28.31 -9.01 -2.32
C ILE A 43 -28.36 -8.70 -3.81
N ILE A 44 -29.38 -7.96 -4.22
CA ILE A 44 -29.44 -7.27 -5.51
C ILE A 44 -28.60 -6.00 -5.36
N VAL A 45 -27.47 -5.91 -6.06
CA VAL A 45 -26.79 -4.63 -6.31
C VAL A 45 -26.90 -4.33 -7.80
N PRO A 46 -27.42 -3.16 -8.20
CA PRO A 46 -27.75 -2.86 -9.58
C PRO A 46 -26.52 -2.72 -10.47
N SER A 47 -26.62 -3.35 -11.64
CA SER A 47 -25.75 -3.19 -12.79
C SER A 47 -26.10 -1.90 -13.53
N THR A 48 -25.42 -0.80 -13.21
CA THR A 48 -25.25 0.34 -14.12
C THR A 48 -23.92 1.00 -13.84
N GLY A 49 -22.93 0.76 -14.72
CA GLY A 49 -21.71 1.56 -14.73
C GLY A 49 -21.93 2.89 -15.45
N PRO A 50 -21.02 3.86 -15.25
CA PRO A 50 -20.63 4.75 -16.31
C PRO A 50 -19.15 4.52 -16.67
N THR A 51 -18.92 4.31 -17.96
CA THR A 51 -17.63 4.49 -18.62
C THR A 51 -17.51 5.97 -18.99
N PHE A 52 -16.38 6.62 -18.74
CA PHE A 52 -15.60 7.46 -19.67
C PHE A 52 -14.53 8.29 -18.93
N ALA A 53 -13.31 8.26 -19.47
CA ALA A 53 -12.24 9.26 -19.27
C ALA A 53 -12.46 10.46 -20.24
N PRO A 54 -11.57 11.47 -20.41
CA PRO A 54 -10.48 12.01 -19.60
C PRO A 54 -10.55 13.57 -19.40
N SER A 55 -9.57 14.11 -18.65
CA SER A 55 -9.17 15.54 -18.57
C SER A 55 -10.04 16.49 -17.73
N HIS A 56 -9.39 17.30 -16.88
CA HIS A 56 -9.46 18.76 -16.97
C HIS A 56 -8.38 19.40 -16.07
N ASN A 57 -7.53 20.20 -16.72
CA ASN A 57 -6.90 21.38 -16.13
C ASN A 57 -8.00 22.27 -15.54
N THR A 58 -7.83 22.76 -14.32
CA THR A 58 -8.60 23.90 -13.82
C THR A 58 -7.68 25.06 -13.52
N VAL A 59 -8.04 26.17 -14.16
CA VAL A 59 -7.44 27.50 -14.16
C VAL A 59 -7.67 28.20 -12.82
N TYR A 60 -6.73 29.09 -12.49
CA TYR A 60 -6.71 30.17 -11.50
C TYR A 60 -8.04 30.59 -10.85
N SER A 61 -7.98 30.83 -9.53
CA SER A 61 -8.74 31.91 -8.88
C SER A 61 -7.78 32.81 -8.12
N ASN A 62 -7.62 34.02 -8.65
CA ASN A 62 -7.15 35.20 -7.94
C ASN A 62 -8.18 35.56 -6.88
N ASN A 63 -7.75 35.85 -5.66
CA ASN A 63 -8.51 36.74 -4.78
C ASN A 63 -7.63 37.88 -4.31
N ASN A 64 -7.91 39.04 -4.89
CA ASN A 64 -7.54 40.35 -4.37
C ASN A 64 -8.28 40.57 -3.04
N GLY A 65 -7.52 40.73 -1.96
CA GLY A 65 -8.00 41.28 -0.69
C GLY A 65 -7.19 42.51 -0.34
N SER A 66 -7.68 43.68 -0.74
CA SER A 66 -7.19 44.99 -0.34
C SER A 66 -7.55 45.31 1.11
N GLY A 67 -6.57 45.72 1.89
CA GLY A 67 -6.75 46.28 3.24
C GLY A 67 -5.49 47.00 3.73
N GLN A 68 -5.35 48.28 3.38
CA GLN A 68 -4.60 49.27 4.17
C GLN A 68 -5.42 49.57 5.45
N THR A 69 -4.96 50.03 6.61
CA THR A 69 -3.88 50.94 7.04
C THR A 69 -3.62 50.71 8.56
N ALA A 70 -2.38 50.94 9.02
CA ALA A 70 -2.05 51.70 10.25
C ALA A 70 -0.54 51.57 10.56
N GLN A 71 0.23 52.60 10.21
CA GLN A 71 1.63 52.75 10.59
C GLN A 71 1.72 53.47 11.94
N GLY A 72 2.37 52.83 12.91
CA GLY A 72 2.87 53.45 14.15
C GLY A 72 4.39 53.67 14.08
N PRO A 73 4.95 54.54 14.96
CA PRO A 73 6.28 55.11 14.80
C PRO A 73 7.43 54.16 15.17
N GLN A 74 8.55 54.39 14.49
CA GLN A 74 9.82 53.66 14.49
C GLN A 74 10.57 53.67 15.82
N SER A 75 11.24 52.56 16.15
CA SER A 75 12.38 52.49 17.06
C SER A 75 13.45 51.49 16.55
N PHE A 76 14.69 51.73 16.97
CA PHE A 76 15.99 51.45 16.35
C PHE A 76 16.40 49.99 16.06
N PRO A 77 17.39 49.75 15.16
CA PRO A 77 17.80 48.42 14.73
C PRO A 77 18.89 47.83 15.64
N PRO A 78 18.80 46.55 16.03
CA PRO A 78 19.99 45.79 16.40
C PRO A 78 20.61 45.19 15.13
N ASP A 79 21.93 45.31 15.02
CA ASP A 79 22.77 44.81 13.93
C ASP A 79 22.37 43.39 13.49
N ARG A 80 21.78 43.32 12.29
CA ARG A 80 21.56 42.05 11.59
C ARG A 80 22.92 41.52 11.15
N PRO A 81 23.29 40.26 11.49
CA PRO A 81 24.32 39.57 10.74
C PRO A 81 23.85 39.43 9.29
N THR A 82 24.34 40.35 8.47
CA THR A 82 24.02 40.49 7.06
C THR A 82 24.97 39.59 6.30
N GLN A 83 24.66 38.30 6.25
CA GLN A 83 25.32 37.36 5.34
C GLN A 83 24.39 36.18 5.09
N ARG A 84 23.40 36.37 4.20
CA ARG A 84 22.91 35.25 3.40
C ARG A 84 23.58 35.37 2.05
N PRO A 85 24.55 34.51 1.70
CA PRO A 85 24.88 34.30 0.31
C PRO A 85 23.60 33.79 -0.36
N SER A 86 22.90 34.69 -1.04
CA SER A 86 21.76 34.36 -1.88
C SER A 86 22.28 33.72 -3.16
N SER A 87 22.95 32.56 -3.04
CA SER A 87 23.01 31.64 -4.16
C SER A 87 21.56 31.25 -4.42
N SER A 88 20.99 31.73 -5.52
CA SER A 88 19.65 31.37 -5.94
C SER A 88 19.57 29.85 -6.04
N PHE A 89 18.90 29.21 -5.08
CA PHE A 89 18.67 27.78 -5.14
C PHE A 89 17.91 27.49 -6.44
N THR A 90 18.36 26.48 -7.17
CA THR A 90 17.69 26.01 -8.38
C THR A 90 17.51 24.50 -8.27
N TRP A 91 16.31 24.02 -8.57
CA TRP A 91 15.97 22.59 -8.48
C TRP A 91 16.74 21.72 -9.49
N GLY A 92 17.27 22.30 -10.57
CA GLY A 92 18.02 21.56 -11.61
C GLY A 92 17.24 20.36 -12.15
N ASN A 93 17.96 19.37 -12.70
CA ASN A 93 17.37 18.08 -13.05
C ASN A 93 17.42 17.14 -11.84
N LEU A 94 16.27 16.62 -11.40
CA LEU A 94 16.19 15.64 -10.31
C LEU A 94 16.56 14.24 -10.78
N VAL A 95 16.30 13.93 -12.05
CA VAL A 95 16.69 12.67 -12.67
C VAL A 95 17.70 12.99 -13.77
N THR A 96 18.85 12.33 -13.73
CA THR A 96 19.91 12.48 -14.73
C THR A 96 19.53 11.80 -16.05
N THR A 97 20.28 12.09 -17.11
CA THR A 97 20.05 11.51 -18.45
C THR A 97 20.21 9.98 -18.46
N ASP A 98 21.08 9.44 -17.61
CA ASP A 98 21.28 8.00 -17.38
C ASP A 98 20.27 7.38 -16.40
N LYS A 99 19.16 8.08 -16.12
CA LYS A 99 18.03 7.59 -15.30
C LYS A 99 18.42 7.30 -13.85
N ARG A 100 19.38 8.05 -13.31
CA ARG A 100 19.80 8.00 -11.91
C ARG A 100 19.26 9.22 -11.14
N PRO A 101 19.12 9.13 -9.82
CA PRO A 101 18.78 10.30 -9.03
C PRO A 101 19.98 11.26 -9.02
N SER A 102 19.73 12.55 -9.23
CA SER A 102 20.75 13.56 -8.99
C SER A 102 21.05 13.70 -7.48
N PRO A 103 22.19 14.30 -7.09
CA PRO A 103 22.49 14.51 -5.66
C PRO A 103 21.38 15.28 -4.92
N LEU A 104 20.78 16.28 -5.58
CA LEU A 104 19.68 17.03 -5.00
C LEU A 104 18.42 16.18 -4.83
N PHE A 105 18.12 15.29 -5.80
CA PHE A 105 16.99 14.39 -5.65
C PHE A 105 17.22 13.38 -4.54
N ALA A 106 18.41 12.78 -4.44
CA ALA A 106 18.75 11.89 -3.34
C ALA A 106 18.58 12.56 -1.97
N ARG A 107 19.04 13.81 -1.80
CA ARG A 107 18.82 14.61 -0.58
C ARG A 107 17.35 14.86 -0.28
N LEU A 108 16.54 15.18 -1.29
CA LEU A 108 15.09 15.35 -1.13
C LEU A 108 14.44 14.05 -0.67
N LEU A 109 14.80 12.92 -1.28
CA LEU A 109 14.29 11.60 -0.89
C LEU A 109 14.72 11.24 0.55
N ASP A 110 15.95 11.55 0.94
CA ASP A 110 16.41 11.35 2.30
C ASP A 110 15.66 12.21 3.32
N ALA A 111 15.37 13.46 2.98
CA ALA A 111 14.58 14.34 3.83
C ALA A 111 13.15 13.82 4.03
N ILE A 112 12.52 13.35 2.96
CA ILE A 112 11.17 12.75 3.00
C ILE A 112 11.17 11.45 3.80
N PHE A 113 12.17 10.60 3.61
CA PHE A 113 12.36 9.38 4.39
C PHE A 113 12.52 9.70 5.88
N ASN A 114 13.42 10.63 6.22
CA ASN A 114 13.66 11.05 7.61
C ASN A 114 12.42 11.66 8.23
N PHE A 115 11.63 12.41 7.46
CA PHE A 115 10.36 12.95 7.92
C PHE A 115 9.40 11.83 8.33
N ALA A 116 9.20 10.81 7.49
CA ALA A 116 8.33 9.69 7.82
C ALA A 116 8.84 8.89 9.03
N ASP A 117 10.15 8.61 9.10
CA ASP A 117 10.78 7.87 10.20
C ASP A 117 10.70 8.60 11.55
N ARG A 118 10.76 9.94 11.54
CA ARG A 118 10.68 10.76 12.77
C ARG A 118 9.26 11.07 13.21
N ASN A 119 8.31 11.18 12.28
CA ASN A 119 6.96 11.68 12.57
C ASN A 119 5.89 10.59 12.69
N HIS A 120 6.27 9.31 12.51
CA HIS A 120 5.34 8.19 12.66
C HIS A 120 5.93 7.08 13.53
N TRP A 121 5.11 6.50 14.41
CA TRP A 121 5.55 5.46 15.35
C TRP A 121 5.69 4.09 14.66
N PRO A 122 6.70 3.27 15.00
CA PRO A 122 7.82 3.53 15.93
C PRO A 122 8.84 4.52 15.37
N GLN A 123 9.32 5.50 16.13
CA GLN A 123 10.19 6.55 15.57
C GLN A 123 11.67 6.14 15.48
N ASN A 124 12.40 6.69 14.51
CA ASN A 124 13.87 6.56 14.35
C ASN A 124 14.36 5.11 14.23
N THR A 125 13.68 4.31 13.41
CA THR A 125 14.06 2.89 13.20
C THR A 125 14.96 2.68 12.00
N GLU A 126 15.36 3.77 11.32
CA GLU A 126 16.19 3.75 10.10
C GLU A 126 15.54 3.01 8.92
N GLY A 127 14.23 2.77 9.02
CA GLY A 127 13.44 1.98 8.10
C GLY A 127 11.99 2.46 8.04
N LEU A 128 11.30 2.13 6.96
CA LEU A 128 9.87 2.37 6.83
C LEU A 128 9.12 1.05 7.03
N GLU A 129 8.60 0.84 8.24
CA GLU A 129 7.59 -0.17 8.49
C GLU A 129 6.34 0.10 7.64
N PRO A 130 5.46 -0.90 7.45
CA PRO A 130 4.26 -0.75 6.65
C PRO A 130 3.37 0.44 7.08
N SER A 131 3.26 0.71 8.38
CA SER A 131 2.50 1.86 8.90
C SER A 131 3.13 3.20 8.50
N LYS A 132 4.45 3.35 8.61
CA LYS A 132 5.18 4.54 8.15
C LYS A 132 5.08 4.73 6.65
N TYR A 133 5.22 3.64 5.90
CA TYR A 133 5.12 3.67 4.45
C TYR A 133 3.72 4.06 3.99
N ALA A 134 2.68 3.58 4.69
CA ALA A 134 1.30 4.03 4.50
C ALA A 134 1.13 5.52 4.79
N PHE A 135 1.58 5.97 5.98
CA PHE A 135 1.53 7.37 6.40
C PHE A 135 2.21 8.30 5.39
N LEU A 136 3.41 7.92 4.93
CA LEU A 136 4.16 8.72 3.96
C LEU A 136 3.40 8.88 2.64
N HIS A 137 2.81 7.81 2.11
CA HIS A 137 2.02 7.90 0.88
C HIS A 137 0.82 8.84 1.03
N GLU A 138 0.16 8.87 2.18
CA GLU A 138 -0.92 9.84 2.43
C GLU A 138 -0.43 11.27 2.51
N GLU A 139 0.72 11.50 3.16
CA GLU A 139 1.34 12.82 3.23
C GLU A 139 1.81 13.32 1.85
N MET A 140 2.15 12.40 0.95
CA MET A 140 2.43 12.69 -0.46
C MET A 140 1.17 12.81 -1.34
N GLY A 141 -0.03 12.59 -0.78
CA GLY A 141 -1.29 12.71 -1.50
C GLY A 141 -1.59 11.54 -2.45
N TYR A 142 -1.02 10.35 -2.21
CA TYR A 142 -1.41 9.15 -2.95
C TYR A 142 -2.86 8.77 -2.63
N PRO A 143 -3.66 8.38 -3.63
CA PRO A 143 -4.93 7.75 -3.37
C PRO A 143 -4.71 6.36 -2.75
N LEU A 144 -5.76 5.77 -2.18
CA LEU A 144 -5.70 4.43 -1.57
C LEU A 144 -5.05 3.38 -2.50
N GLN A 145 -5.37 3.43 -3.79
CA GLN A 145 -4.88 2.50 -4.80
C GLN A 145 -3.37 2.66 -5.09
N GLY A 146 -2.80 3.82 -4.76
CA GLY A 146 -1.37 4.10 -4.80
C GLY A 146 -0.68 3.89 -3.45
N ASN A 147 -1.39 3.44 -2.42
CA ASN A 147 -0.87 3.17 -1.09
C ASN A 147 -0.98 1.66 -0.79
N PRO A 148 -0.04 0.83 -1.27
CA PRO A 148 -0.15 -0.64 -1.17
C PRO A 148 -0.29 -1.14 0.27
N SER A 149 0.39 -0.50 1.23
CA SER A 149 0.29 -0.87 2.64
C SER A 149 -1.14 -0.72 3.19
N LYS A 150 -1.80 0.41 2.93
CA LYS A 150 -3.21 0.58 3.32
C LYS A 150 -4.15 -0.32 2.54
N LEU A 151 -3.92 -0.46 1.24
CA LEU A 151 -4.75 -1.25 0.36
C LEU A 151 -4.81 -2.72 0.79
N TYR A 152 -3.67 -3.35 1.07
CA TYR A 152 -3.63 -4.76 1.50
C TYR A 152 -4.16 -4.96 2.91
N LEU A 153 -3.99 -3.98 3.81
CA LEU A 153 -4.63 -4.02 5.12
C LEU A 153 -6.15 -4.00 5.00
N GLN A 154 -6.68 -3.07 4.19
CA GLN A 154 -8.11 -2.96 3.94
C GLN A 154 -8.66 -4.23 3.29
N LEU A 155 -8.00 -4.75 2.26
CA LEU A 155 -8.38 -5.99 1.60
C LEU A 155 -8.45 -7.15 2.60
N ALA A 156 -7.45 -7.29 3.47
CA ALA A 156 -7.40 -8.35 4.45
C ALA A 156 -8.50 -8.25 5.51
N THR A 157 -8.79 -7.03 5.98
CA THR A 157 -9.88 -6.74 6.92
C THR A 157 -11.25 -7.02 6.31
N GLU A 158 -11.49 -6.56 5.07
CA GLU A 158 -12.75 -6.77 4.35
C GLU A 158 -13.04 -8.25 4.05
N ASN A 159 -11.99 -9.06 3.91
CA ASN A 159 -12.11 -10.51 3.72
C ASN A 159 -12.04 -11.31 5.03
N HIS A 160 -12.06 -10.63 6.19
CA HIS A 160 -12.02 -11.26 7.51
C HIS A 160 -10.87 -12.26 7.71
N PHE A 161 -9.67 -11.94 7.20
CA PHE A 161 -8.51 -12.77 7.52
C PHE A 161 -8.18 -12.68 9.02
N PRO A 162 -7.79 -13.80 9.67
CA PRO A 162 -7.51 -13.84 11.10
C PRO A 162 -6.46 -12.82 11.57
N THR A 163 -5.50 -12.53 10.68
CA THR A 163 -4.38 -11.61 10.94
C THR A 163 -4.21 -10.69 9.73
N PRO A 164 -5.00 -9.60 9.63
CA PRO A 164 -4.92 -8.67 8.51
C PRO A 164 -3.53 -8.04 8.34
N GLU A 165 -2.86 -7.75 9.45
CA GLU A 165 -1.49 -7.20 9.47
C GLU A 165 -0.47 -8.17 8.88
N ALA A 166 -0.57 -9.46 9.20
CA ALA A 166 0.32 -10.48 8.63
C ALA A 166 0.09 -10.61 7.11
N THR A 167 -1.17 -10.54 6.66
CA THR A 167 -1.50 -10.56 5.23
C THR A 167 -0.92 -9.35 4.50
N ARG A 168 -1.05 -8.15 5.08
CA ARG A 168 -0.41 -6.94 4.55
C ARG A 168 1.11 -7.07 4.51
N ASN A 169 1.71 -7.58 5.59
CA ASN A 169 3.16 -7.74 5.69
C ASN A 169 3.67 -8.69 4.59
N GLU A 170 3.04 -9.86 4.42
CA GLU A 170 3.45 -10.80 3.37
C GLU A 170 3.26 -10.22 1.96
N ALA A 171 2.14 -9.52 1.71
CA ALA A 171 1.92 -8.82 0.45
C ALA A 171 3.04 -7.80 0.14
N LEU A 172 3.47 -7.03 1.15
CA LEU A 172 4.57 -6.07 1.00
C LEU A 172 5.92 -6.77 0.81
N THR A 173 6.18 -7.89 1.48
CA THR A 173 7.37 -8.72 1.26
C THR A 173 7.45 -9.19 -0.20
N ILE A 174 6.35 -9.75 -0.73
CA ILE A 174 6.25 -10.19 -2.13
C ILE A 174 6.48 -9.01 -3.07
N LEU A 175 5.88 -7.85 -2.79
CA LEU A 175 6.03 -6.63 -3.58
C LEU A 175 7.50 -6.16 -3.60
N TYR A 176 8.12 -5.99 -2.43
CA TYR A 176 9.50 -5.51 -2.34
C TYR A 176 10.47 -6.46 -3.05
N ARG A 177 10.32 -7.78 -2.87
CA ARG A 177 11.11 -8.79 -3.59
C ARG A 177 10.91 -8.71 -5.10
N THR A 178 9.68 -8.65 -5.57
CA THR A 178 9.35 -8.66 -7.01
C THR A 178 9.89 -7.45 -7.75
N PHE A 179 9.88 -6.30 -7.09
CA PHE A 179 10.41 -5.04 -7.60
C PHE A 179 11.90 -4.84 -7.34
N GLY A 180 12.55 -5.75 -6.60
CA GLY A 180 13.96 -5.65 -6.24
C GLY A 180 14.26 -4.48 -5.31
N PHE A 181 13.29 -4.03 -4.52
CA PHE A 181 13.51 -3.00 -3.50
C PHE A 181 14.28 -3.62 -2.33
N ARG A 182 15.21 -2.86 -1.76
CA ARG A 182 15.95 -3.31 -0.57
C ARG A 182 15.09 -3.16 0.67
N PHE A 183 14.87 -4.25 1.38
CA PHE A 183 14.14 -4.31 2.64
C PHE A 183 14.79 -5.32 3.57
N SER A 184 14.46 -5.25 4.85
CA SER A 184 14.80 -6.25 5.86
C SER A 184 13.52 -6.82 6.48
N ILE A 185 13.63 -7.98 7.13
CA ILE A 185 12.55 -8.53 7.94
C ILE A 185 12.84 -8.17 9.40
N GLY A 186 11.99 -7.34 9.99
CA GLY A 186 12.05 -6.98 11.41
C GLY A 186 11.43 -8.04 12.32
N GLN A 187 11.28 -7.70 13.60
CA GLN A 187 10.58 -8.57 14.55
C GLN A 187 9.11 -8.77 14.12
N GLY A 188 8.60 -10.00 14.27
CA GLY A 188 7.22 -10.34 13.90
C GLY A 188 6.97 -10.35 12.39
N GLU A 189 8.00 -10.67 11.59
CA GLU A 189 7.90 -10.79 10.12
C GLU A 189 7.44 -9.49 9.43
N ILE A 190 7.71 -8.35 10.05
CA ILE A 190 7.36 -7.03 9.50
C ILE A 190 8.39 -6.67 8.43
N PRO A 191 8.02 -6.50 7.15
CA PRO A 191 8.96 -6.03 6.14
C PRO A 191 9.23 -4.54 6.37
N VAL A 192 10.50 -4.21 6.56
CA VAL A 192 10.97 -2.84 6.78
C VAL A 192 11.69 -2.37 5.52
N LEU A 193 11.10 -1.41 4.82
CA LEU A 193 11.70 -0.85 3.61
C LEU A 193 12.91 0.01 3.99
N SER A 194 14.08 -0.37 3.47
CA SER A 194 15.30 0.39 3.73
C SER A 194 15.28 1.74 3.02
N ARG A 195 16.12 2.68 3.47
CA ARG A 195 16.37 3.96 2.78
C ARG A 195 16.65 3.78 1.29
N GLN A 196 17.53 2.85 0.93
CA GLN A 196 17.86 2.59 -0.47
C GLN A 196 16.69 1.96 -1.26
N GLY A 197 15.90 1.11 -0.61
CA GLY A 197 14.67 0.57 -1.18
C GLY A 197 13.67 1.68 -1.49
N PHE A 198 13.49 2.61 -0.55
CA PHE A 198 12.65 3.79 -0.73
C PHE A 198 13.13 4.67 -1.90
N HIS A 199 14.43 4.98 -1.97
CA HIS A 199 15.00 5.74 -3.10
C HIS A 199 14.71 5.06 -4.44
N SER A 200 14.89 3.75 -4.50
CA SER A 200 14.66 2.96 -5.72
C SER A 200 13.18 2.98 -6.13
N ALA A 201 12.27 2.86 -5.16
CA ALA A 201 10.83 2.95 -5.39
C ALA A 201 10.41 4.32 -5.91
N MET A 202 10.83 5.41 -5.25
CA MET A 202 10.50 6.77 -5.66
C MET A 202 11.09 7.14 -7.03
N LEU A 203 12.31 6.66 -7.34
CA LEU A 203 12.89 6.83 -8.66
C LEU A 203 12.10 6.09 -9.74
N LEU A 204 11.72 4.82 -9.48
CA LEU A 204 10.90 4.05 -10.40
C LEU A 204 9.58 4.77 -10.68
N ASP A 205 8.88 5.23 -9.64
CA ASP A 205 7.62 5.95 -9.80
C ASP A 205 7.80 7.26 -10.58
N THR A 206 8.93 7.95 -10.38
CA THR A 206 9.27 9.18 -11.09
C THR A 206 9.53 8.93 -12.58
N LEU A 207 10.14 7.80 -12.91
CA LEU A 207 10.39 7.40 -14.29
C LEU A 207 9.10 6.90 -14.99
N VAL A 208 8.21 6.25 -14.26
CA VAL A 208 6.94 5.71 -14.77
C VAL A 208 5.86 6.80 -14.92
N ASP A 209 5.75 7.70 -13.95
CA ASP A 209 4.72 8.73 -13.86
C ASP A 209 5.34 10.06 -13.39
N PRO A 210 6.16 10.73 -14.23
CA PRO A 210 6.85 11.96 -13.82
C PRO A 210 5.89 13.10 -13.47
N THR A 211 4.73 13.17 -14.14
CA THR A 211 3.73 14.22 -13.89
C THR A 211 3.03 14.00 -12.54
N GLY A 212 2.60 12.77 -12.25
CA GLY A 212 2.00 12.47 -10.96
C GLY A 212 3.00 12.62 -9.82
N GLN A 213 4.26 12.19 -9.99
CA GLN A 213 5.29 12.39 -8.97
C GLN A 213 5.60 13.85 -8.70
N LEU A 214 5.70 14.69 -9.75
CA LEU A 214 5.85 16.13 -9.58
C LEU A 214 4.75 16.71 -8.68
N SER A 215 3.49 16.32 -8.92
CA SER A 215 2.35 16.76 -8.11
C SER A 215 2.50 16.32 -6.65
N ARG A 216 2.86 15.06 -6.41
CA ARG A 216 3.03 14.48 -5.07
C ARG A 216 4.18 15.11 -4.28
N PHE A 217 5.33 15.35 -4.91
CA PHE A 217 6.46 16.01 -4.27
C PHE A 217 6.13 17.47 -3.92
N ASN A 218 5.49 18.22 -4.82
CA ASN A 218 5.04 19.57 -4.51
C ASN A 218 3.94 19.58 -3.42
N HIS A 219 3.09 18.55 -3.39
CA HIS A 219 2.09 18.40 -2.34
C HIS A 219 2.74 18.25 -0.96
N ILE A 220 3.64 17.28 -0.78
CA ILE A 220 4.30 17.08 0.52
C ILE A 220 5.17 18.29 0.92
N LEU A 221 5.88 18.92 -0.04
CA LEU A 221 6.69 20.11 0.24
C LEU A 221 5.83 21.30 0.68
N SER A 222 4.68 21.53 0.05
CA SER A 222 3.78 22.63 0.46
C SER A 222 3.12 22.38 1.81
N ARG A 223 2.74 21.13 2.10
CA ARG A 223 2.07 20.76 3.35
C ARG A 223 3.02 20.63 4.54
N ARG A 224 4.24 20.16 4.32
CA ARG A 224 5.22 19.79 5.36
C ARG A 224 6.55 20.54 5.22
N HIS A 225 6.57 21.69 4.56
CA HIS A 225 7.78 22.49 4.32
C HIS A 225 8.75 22.56 5.51
N ALA A 226 8.26 22.91 6.71
CA ALA A 226 9.10 23.04 7.89
C ALA A 226 9.63 21.70 8.46
N GLY A 227 9.01 20.57 8.09
CA GLY A 227 9.39 19.23 8.54
C GLY A 227 10.28 18.46 7.56
N ILE A 228 10.32 18.86 6.27
CA ILE A 228 11.20 18.26 5.26
C ILE A 228 12.53 19.04 5.24
N LEU A 229 13.45 18.62 6.10
CA LEU A 229 14.76 19.24 6.25
C LEU A 229 15.80 18.54 5.39
N ASP A 230 16.54 19.33 4.61
CA ASP A 230 17.65 18.87 3.82
C ASP A 230 18.77 18.30 4.73
N PRO A 231 19.17 17.03 4.56
CA PRO A 231 20.11 16.38 5.46
C PRO A 231 21.50 17.03 5.48
N GLU A 232 21.91 17.73 4.42
CA GLU A 232 23.23 18.37 4.36
C GLU A 232 23.27 19.73 5.06
N THR A 233 22.20 20.53 4.91
CA THR A 233 22.17 21.90 5.42
C THR A 233 21.37 22.04 6.71
N ASN A 234 20.58 21.02 7.07
CA ASN A 234 19.59 21.02 8.14
C ASN A 234 18.58 22.18 8.02
N MET A 235 18.40 22.70 6.81
CA MET A 235 17.44 23.75 6.49
C MET A 235 16.27 23.16 5.68
N PRO A 236 15.07 23.75 5.75
CA PRO A 236 13.99 23.38 4.83
C PRO A 236 14.41 23.57 3.36
N PHE A 237 13.94 22.67 2.48
CA PHE A 237 13.99 22.93 1.04
C PHE A 237 13.22 24.21 0.70
N PRO A 238 13.54 24.92 -0.38
CA PRO A 238 12.86 26.18 -0.68
C PRO A 238 11.34 26.03 -0.86
N LEU A 239 10.61 27.05 -0.42
CA LEU A 239 9.16 27.18 -0.59
C LEU A 239 8.72 27.17 -2.07
N ALA A 240 9.63 27.49 -2.99
CA ALA A 240 9.32 27.48 -4.41
C ALA A 240 9.07 26.05 -4.90
N SER A 241 7.91 25.83 -5.50
CA SER A 241 7.53 24.54 -6.11
C SER A 241 8.61 24.04 -7.06
N ILE A 242 8.83 22.73 -7.07
CA ILE A 242 9.68 22.07 -8.04
C ILE A 242 9.10 22.35 -9.44
N PRO A 243 9.85 22.96 -10.37
CA PRO A 243 9.34 23.23 -11.71
C PRO A 243 9.29 21.93 -12.51
N ARG A 244 8.36 21.86 -13.48
CA ARG A 244 8.17 20.71 -14.38
C ARG A 244 9.46 20.28 -15.10
N ALA A 245 10.31 21.26 -15.43
CA ALA A 245 11.59 21.04 -16.08
C ALA A 245 12.57 20.17 -15.26
N SER A 246 12.36 20.03 -13.96
CA SER A 246 13.22 19.21 -13.08
C SER A 246 12.96 17.71 -13.22
N PHE A 247 11.86 17.32 -13.87
CA PHE A 247 11.42 15.94 -14.06
C PHE A 247 11.56 15.49 -15.52
N PRO A 248 11.71 14.18 -15.80
CA PRO A 248 11.67 13.66 -17.18
C PRO A 248 10.44 14.13 -17.94
N MET A 249 10.57 14.50 -19.22
CA MET A 249 9.47 15.05 -20.03
C MET A 249 8.29 14.07 -20.21
N GLY A 250 8.55 12.78 -20.15
CA GLY A 250 7.54 11.73 -20.23
C GLY A 250 8.01 10.46 -19.56
N ALA A 251 7.11 9.48 -19.50
CA ALA A 251 7.40 8.19 -18.90
C ALA A 251 8.47 7.42 -19.67
N ASP A 252 9.34 6.74 -18.94
CA ASP A 252 10.32 5.82 -19.48
C ASP A 252 9.63 4.52 -19.90
N GLN A 253 9.62 4.23 -21.21
CA GLN A 253 8.88 3.09 -21.77
C GLN A 253 9.44 1.76 -21.30
N GLN A 254 10.75 1.65 -21.13
CA GLN A 254 11.36 0.42 -20.64
C GLN A 254 10.95 0.19 -19.18
N LYS A 255 11.02 1.22 -18.32
CA LYS A 255 10.58 1.10 -16.93
C LYS A 255 9.08 0.81 -16.79
N LEU A 256 8.25 1.33 -17.69
CA LEU A 256 6.84 0.96 -17.76
C LEU A 256 6.64 -0.53 -18.08
N LEU A 257 7.40 -1.08 -19.03
CA LEU A 257 7.36 -2.52 -19.35
C LEU A 257 7.87 -3.36 -18.18
N ASP A 258 9.00 -2.99 -17.59
CA ASP A 258 9.57 -3.65 -16.41
C ASP A 258 8.56 -3.66 -15.25
N GLN A 259 7.88 -2.53 -15.00
CA GLN A 259 6.84 -2.41 -13.98
C GLN A 259 5.63 -3.31 -14.28
N ARG A 260 5.18 -3.40 -15.54
CA ARG A 260 4.08 -4.32 -15.90
C ARG A 260 4.47 -5.78 -15.68
N ASN A 261 5.69 -6.15 -16.04
CA ASN A 261 6.20 -7.51 -15.82
C ASN A 261 6.34 -7.81 -14.32
N ALA A 262 6.87 -6.87 -13.53
CA ALA A 262 6.93 -6.97 -12.08
C ALA A 262 5.52 -7.12 -11.47
N ASN A 263 4.57 -6.29 -11.88
CA ASN A 263 3.17 -6.41 -11.45
C ASN A 263 2.57 -7.77 -11.78
N SER A 264 2.83 -8.31 -12.97
CA SER A 264 2.35 -9.65 -13.36
C SER A 264 2.90 -10.74 -12.43
N ARG A 265 4.20 -10.71 -12.13
CA ARG A 265 4.84 -11.66 -11.20
C ARG A 265 4.29 -11.51 -9.77
N PHE A 266 4.20 -10.28 -9.28
CA PHE A 266 3.61 -9.97 -7.98
C PHE A 266 2.20 -10.55 -7.88
N ASN A 267 1.36 -10.34 -8.88
CA ASN A 267 -0.02 -10.84 -8.89
C ASN A 267 -0.11 -12.37 -8.99
N ALA A 268 0.84 -13.04 -9.65
CA ALA A 268 0.90 -14.50 -9.65
C ALA A 268 1.20 -15.02 -8.25
N GLU A 269 2.27 -14.52 -7.65
CA GLU A 269 2.75 -14.94 -6.34
C GLU A 269 1.75 -14.58 -5.21
N PHE A 270 1.18 -13.37 -5.25
CA PHE A 270 0.17 -12.96 -4.28
C PHE A 270 -1.10 -13.81 -4.37
N ARG A 271 -1.52 -14.25 -5.57
CA ARG A 271 -2.66 -15.17 -5.72
C ARG A 271 -2.37 -16.54 -5.11
N GLU A 272 -1.16 -17.06 -5.28
CA GLU A 272 -0.75 -18.32 -4.67
C GLU A 272 -0.79 -18.23 -3.14
N TYR A 273 -0.25 -17.14 -2.58
CA TYR A 273 -0.33 -16.86 -1.15
C TYR A 273 -1.78 -16.80 -0.64
N MET A 274 -2.65 -16.09 -1.35
CA MET A 274 -4.06 -15.97 -0.99
C MET A 274 -4.80 -17.30 -1.05
N ALA A 275 -4.49 -18.16 -2.03
CA ALA A 275 -5.05 -19.51 -2.12
C ALA A 275 -4.59 -20.40 -0.95
N GLN A 276 -3.33 -20.27 -0.52
CA GLN A 276 -2.81 -20.99 0.65
C GLN A 276 -3.53 -20.57 1.95
N LEU A 277 -3.72 -19.26 2.16
CA LEU A 277 -4.47 -18.75 3.31
C LEU A 277 -5.89 -19.33 3.37
N GLN A 278 -6.59 -19.36 2.24
CA GLN A 278 -7.95 -19.93 2.15
C GLN A 278 -7.95 -21.43 2.44
N GLY A 279 -6.96 -22.17 1.92
CA GLY A 279 -6.79 -23.59 2.21
C GLY A 279 -6.61 -23.86 3.71
N MET A 280 -5.79 -23.05 4.39
CA MET A 280 -5.61 -23.17 5.84
C MET A 280 -6.88 -22.87 6.63
N GLN A 281 -7.64 -21.84 6.24
CA GLN A 281 -8.93 -21.53 6.89
C GLN A 281 -9.92 -22.68 6.75
N GLN A 282 -10.01 -23.29 5.56
CA GLN A 282 -10.87 -24.45 5.34
C GLN A 282 -10.44 -25.63 6.20
N GLN A 283 -9.13 -25.90 6.30
CA GLN A 283 -8.61 -26.96 7.17
C GLN A 283 -8.95 -26.73 8.65
N VAL A 284 -8.77 -25.51 9.15
CA VAL A 284 -9.13 -25.14 10.54
C VAL A 284 -10.64 -25.28 10.76
N HIS A 285 -11.45 -24.86 9.80
CA HIS A 285 -12.90 -25.02 9.87
C HIS A 285 -13.31 -26.50 9.93
N PHE A 286 -12.78 -27.35 9.03
CA PHE A 286 -13.05 -28.80 9.06
C PHE A 286 -12.56 -29.45 10.35
N ALA A 287 -11.37 -29.09 10.83
CA ALA A 287 -10.85 -29.60 12.11
C ALA A 287 -11.77 -29.22 13.28
N THR A 288 -12.28 -27.98 13.29
CA THR A 288 -13.20 -27.48 14.30
C THR A 288 -14.55 -28.21 14.24
N MET A 289 -15.13 -28.37 13.03
CA MET A 289 -16.38 -29.11 12.84
C MET A 289 -16.25 -30.58 13.23
N ASN A 290 -15.13 -31.23 12.90
CA ASN A 290 -14.86 -32.61 13.29
C ASN A 290 -14.73 -32.74 14.81
N ALA A 291 -14.04 -31.80 15.47
CA ALA A 291 -13.91 -31.78 16.93
C ALA A 291 -15.25 -31.51 17.65
N MET A 292 -16.18 -30.78 17.02
CA MET A 292 -17.51 -30.50 17.55
C MET A 292 -18.55 -31.59 17.25
N THR A 293 -18.24 -32.52 16.34
CA THR A 293 -19.16 -33.62 16.01
C THR A 293 -19.15 -34.64 17.14
N PRO A 294 -20.30 -34.92 17.80
CA PRO A 294 -20.37 -35.92 18.87
C PRO A 294 -20.01 -37.29 18.32
N GLY A 295 -18.82 -37.76 18.66
CA GLY A 295 -18.32 -39.04 18.17
C GLY A 295 -17.88 -39.01 16.71
N TYR A 296 -16.59 -38.80 16.49
CA TYR A 296 -16.01 -38.91 15.16
C TYR A 296 -15.08 -40.12 15.07
N TRP A 297 -15.00 -40.71 13.88
CA TRP A 297 -14.12 -41.83 13.59
C TRP A 297 -12.81 -41.30 13.01
N ILE A 298 -11.68 -41.64 13.64
CA ILE A 298 -10.35 -41.33 13.12
C ILE A 298 -9.74 -42.62 12.57
N TYR A 299 -9.06 -42.53 11.43
CA TYR A 299 -8.32 -43.69 10.93
C TYR A 299 -7.01 -43.83 11.71
N GLY A 300 -6.95 -44.84 12.57
CA GLY A 300 -5.81 -45.08 13.45
C GLY A 300 -4.60 -45.68 12.72
N PRO A 301 -3.40 -45.61 13.31
CA PRO A 301 -2.16 -46.10 12.71
C PRO A 301 -2.14 -47.61 12.44
N TYR A 302 -3.09 -48.37 13.00
CA TYR A 302 -3.23 -49.82 12.83
C TYR A 302 -4.26 -50.22 11.76
N GLY A 303 -4.70 -49.29 10.92
CA GLY A 303 -5.62 -49.57 9.81
C GLY A 303 -7.06 -49.85 10.24
N ARG A 304 -7.47 -49.38 11.43
CA ARG A 304 -8.84 -49.47 11.94
C ARG A 304 -9.36 -48.08 12.26
N TYR A 305 -10.66 -47.88 12.05
CA TYR A 305 -11.33 -46.67 12.52
C TYR A 305 -11.53 -46.75 14.03
N GLU A 306 -11.05 -45.75 14.74
CA GLU A 306 -11.24 -45.59 16.19
C GLU A 306 -12.30 -44.51 16.42
N TYR A 307 -13.34 -44.84 17.19
CA TYR A 307 -14.39 -43.89 17.55
C TYR A 307 -13.93 -43.06 18.75
N HIS A 308 -13.76 -41.76 18.53
CA HIS A 308 -13.45 -40.82 19.59
C HIS A 308 -14.74 -40.12 19.99
N SER A 309 -15.32 -40.58 21.11
CA SER A 309 -16.33 -39.83 21.82
C SER A 309 -15.68 -38.57 22.38
N THR A 310 -15.99 -37.42 21.79
CA THR A 310 -15.82 -36.13 22.46
C THR A 310 -16.80 -36.12 23.60
N GLY A 311 -16.37 -36.65 24.75
CA GLY A 311 -17.18 -36.69 25.97
C GLY A 311 -17.83 -35.33 26.14
N GLY A 312 -19.15 -35.29 25.93
CA GLY A 312 -19.88 -34.04 25.84
C GLY A 312 -19.55 -33.19 27.06
N LEU A 313 -19.07 -31.97 26.81
CA LEU A 313 -19.19 -30.93 27.81
C LEU A 313 -20.69 -30.74 28.01
N ASN A 314 -21.24 -31.40 29.03
CA ASN A 314 -22.57 -31.12 29.55
C ASN A 314 -22.53 -29.66 30.04
N TRP A 315 -23.13 -28.77 29.24
CA TRP A 315 -23.49 -27.42 29.67
C TRP A 315 -24.83 -27.48 30.40
#